data_AF-Q5P592-F1
#
_entry.id   AF-Q5P592-F1
#
_cell.length_a   1.000
_cell.length_b   1.000
_cell.length_c   1.000
_cell.angle_alpha   90.00
_cell.angle_beta   90.00
_cell.angle_gamma   90.00
#
_symmetry.space_group_name_H-M   'P 1'
#
loop_
_entity.id
_entity.type
_entity.pdbx_description
1 polymer ?
#
loop_
_entity_poly.entity_id
_entity_poly.type
_entity_poly.pdbx_seq_one_letter_code
_entity_poly.pdbx_strand_id
1 'polypeptide(L)'
;MKSRTLYVIGNGFDLWHGIPSSLAQFKQHVQATDRDVYREVEEYLPTEDDWSDLELALADMDVDALIDNLGHFMGSYGAEDWSDSGHHDFQYEVQNVVKRLSAGLRLRFAEWIRKLPIPSPSTARKRIATMDTGAVFFSFNYTSTLGTLYGVRPERILFIHGCADLDDDELVLGHAWHPQTRTSLNDRPDIEEIDTRLMEANDIIDGYFSATFKRSAELIAQHQGFFDALTDIKQVIVLGHSLSDVDAAYFRALLEQRRVADAQWQVACCFPEEWPEKRELLVRLGVDPTRATPVLWDAL
;
A
#
# COMPACT_ATOMS: atom_id res chain seq x y z
N MET A 1 -19.69 30.52 -9.58
CA MET A 1 -18.61 29.81 -8.84
C MET A 1 -18.31 28.55 -9.62
N LYS A 2 -17.06 28.34 -10.07
CA LYS A 2 -16.69 27.10 -10.75
C LYS A 2 -16.92 25.93 -9.78
N SER A 3 -17.54 24.88 -10.28
CA SER A 3 -17.63 23.58 -9.60
C SER A 3 -16.21 23.11 -9.26
N ARG A 4 -15.98 22.63 -8.03
CA ARG A 4 -14.67 22.07 -7.65
C ARG A 4 -14.72 20.55 -7.79
N THR A 5 -13.76 20.01 -8.52
CA THR A 5 -13.56 18.58 -8.73
C THR A 5 -12.50 18.06 -7.75
N LEU A 6 -12.72 16.87 -7.22
CA LEU A 6 -11.72 16.09 -6.51
C LEU A 6 -11.32 14.91 -7.40
N TYR A 7 -10.04 14.78 -7.73
CA TYR A 7 -9.48 13.61 -8.38
C TYR A 7 -8.91 12.67 -7.32
N VAL A 8 -9.30 11.39 -7.37
CA VAL A 8 -8.70 10.32 -6.58
C VAL A 8 -7.84 9.48 -7.52
N ILE A 9 -6.54 9.48 -7.31
CA ILE A 9 -5.56 8.88 -8.23
C ILE A 9 -4.98 7.62 -7.61
N GLY A 10 -5.01 6.51 -8.35
CA GLY A 10 -4.33 5.27 -7.99
C GLY A 10 -3.49 4.72 -9.14
N ASN A 11 -2.83 3.58 -8.91
CA ASN A 11 -1.70 3.13 -9.76
C ASN A 11 -2.09 2.90 -11.23
N GLY A 12 -3.35 2.55 -11.50
CA GLY A 12 -3.88 2.45 -12.85
C GLY A 12 -3.74 3.73 -13.68
N PHE A 13 -3.62 4.90 -13.04
CA PHE A 13 -3.28 6.15 -13.70
C PHE A 13 -1.87 6.11 -14.28
N ASP A 14 -0.87 5.69 -13.51
CA ASP A 14 0.52 5.59 -13.99
C ASP A 14 0.64 4.52 -15.08
N LEU A 15 -0.01 3.37 -14.89
CA LEU A 15 -0.08 2.29 -15.88
C LEU A 15 -0.72 2.76 -17.20
N TRP A 16 -1.80 3.55 -17.15
CA TRP A 16 -2.43 4.10 -18.34
C TRP A 16 -1.51 5.05 -19.12
N HIS A 17 -0.61 5.75 -18.43
CA HIS A 17 0.43 6.58 -19.04
C HIS A 17 1.66 5.79 -19.50
N GLY A 18 1.67 4.46 -19.33
CA GLY A 18 2.76 3.58 -19.74
C GLY A 18 3.95 3.57 -18.79
N ILE A 19 3.77 4.05 -17.55
CA ILE A 19 4.78 3.94 -16.51
C ILE A 19 4.78 2.48 -16.01
N PRO A 20 5.96 1.83 -15.93
CA PRO A 20 6.06 0.45 -15.48
C PRO A 20 5.97 0.35 -13.94
N SER A 21 4.85 0.77 -13.36
CA SER A 21 4.60 0.85 -11.92
C SER A 21 3.78 -0.33 -11.37
N SER A 22 3.65 -1.46 -12.07
CA SER A 22 2.92 -2.61 -11.52
C SER A 22 3.74 -3.33 -10.45
N LEU A 23 3.07 -3.99 -9.50
CA LEU A 23 3.76 -4.82 -8.51
C LEU A 23 4.48 -6.02 -9.15
N ALA A 24 4.01 -6.49 -10.31
CA ALA A 24 4.74 -7.48 -11.10
C ALA A 24 6.13 -6.98 -11.56
N GLN A 25 6.23 -5.70 -11.91
CA GLN A 25 7.51 -5.07 -12.27
C GLN A 25 8.36 -4.78 -11.03
N PHE A 26 7.72 -4.51 -9.89
CA PHE A 26 8.42 -4.46 -8.61
C PHE A 26 9.02 -5.82 -8.24
N LYS A 27 8.27 -6.92 -8.36
CA LYS A 27 8.76 -8.29 -8.17
C LYS A 27 10.02 -8.57 -8.98
N GLN A 28 10.00 -8.24 -10.27
CA GLN A 28 11.17 -8.35 -11.15
C GLN A 28 12.35 -7.49 -10.67
N HIS A 29 12.09 -6.28 -10.18
CA HIS A 29 13.12 -5.43 -9.62
C HIS A 29 13.78 -6.04 -8.38
N VAL A 30 12.99 -6.53 -7.43
CA VAL A 30 13.50 -7.17 -6.21
C VAL A 30 14.29 -8.43 -6.58
N GLN A 31 13.76 -9.29 -7.44
CA GLN A 31 14.44 -10.49 -7.93
C GLN A 31 15.83 -10.20 -8.51
N ALA A 32 15.97 -9.07 -9.21
CA ALA A 32 17.22 -8.67 -9.85
C ALA A 32 18.21 -7.97 -8.89
N THR A 33 17.73 -7.32 -7.82
CA THR A 33 18.56 -6.44 -6.98
C THR A 33 18.80 -6.96 -5.57
N ASP A 34 17.90 -7.78 -5.02
CA ASP A 34 17.97 -8.30 -3.66
C ASP A 34 17.29 -9.68 -3.60
N ARG A 35 18.10 -10.73 -3.83
CA ARG A 35 17.63 -12.11 -3.87
C ARG A 35 17.13 -12.62 -2.53
N ASP A 36 17.65 -12.08 -1.43
CA ASP A 36 17.24 -12.52 -0.10
C ASP A 36 15.83 -11.98 0.19
N VAL A 37 15.57 -10.69 -0.04
CA VAL A 37 14.21 -10.14 0.09
C VAL A 37 13.24 -10.84 -0.85
N TYR A 38 13.64 -11.09 -2.11
CA TYR A 38 12.81 -11.84 -3.06
C TYR A 38 12.43 -13.22 -2.51
N ARG A 39 13.42 -13.98 -2.02
CA ARG A 39 13.19 -15.32 -1.47
C ARG A 39 12.25 -15.27 -0.28
N GLU A 40 12.48 -14.37 0.69
CA GLU A 40 11.63 -14.33 1.88
C GLU A 40 10.18 -13.96 1.54
N VAL A 41 9.95 -13.09 0.54
CA VAL A 41 8.59 -12.77 0.09
C VAL A 41 7.91 -14.00 -0.51
N GLU A 42 8.59 -14.72 -1.41
CA GLU A 42 8.02 -15.91 -2.05
C GLU A 42 7.84 -17.09 -1.07
N GLU A 43 8.60 -17.12 0.02
CA GLU A 43 8.60 -18.22 1.00
C GLU A 43 7.60 -17.99 2.14
N TYR A 44 7.44 -16.76 2.61
CA TYR A 44 6.66 -16.46 3.81
C TYR A 44 5.43 -15.57 3.59
N LEU A 45 5.27 -14.95 2.41
CA LEU A 45 4.08 -14.16 2.12
C LEU A 45 3.17 -14.89 1.13
N PRO A 46 1.86 -15.01 1.41
CA PRO A 46 0.92 -15.69 0.54
C PRO A 46 0.50 -14.82 -0.67
N THR A 47 1.47 -14.27 -1.39
CA THR A 47 1.23 -13.42 -2.56
C THR A 47 0.81 -14.22 -3.78
N GLU A 48 0.01 -13.62 -4.66
CA GLU A 48 -0.16 -14.09 -6.03
C GLU A 48 1.15 -14.02 -6.84
N ASP A 49 1.19 -14.75 -7.97
CA ASP A 49 2.38 -14.89 -8.82
C ASP A 49 3.01 -13.54 -9.22
N ASP A 50 2.22 -12.47 -9.32
CA ASP A 50 2.64 -11.15 -9.77
C ASP A 50 2.75 -10.11 -8.63
N TRP A 51 2.58 -10.52 -7.37
CA TRP A 51 2.53 -9.67 -6.19
C TRP A 51 1.46 -8.57 -6.23
N SER A 52 0.40 -8.71 -7.04
CA SER A 52 -0.67 -7.72 -7.13
C SER A 52 -1.42 -7.48 -5.81
N ASP A 53 -1.37 -8.44 -4.90
CA ASP A 53 -1.96 -8.48 -3.57
C ASP A 53 -0.94 -8.29 -2.44
N LEU A 54 0.28 -7.80 -2.73
CA LEU A 54 1.37 -7.68 -1.75
C LEU A 54 0.96 -7.00 -0.44
N GLU A 55 0.20 -5.90 -0.52
CA GLU A 55 -0.26 -5.19 0.69
C GLU A 55 -1.25 -6.01 1.53
N LEU A 56 -1.98 -6.96 0.94
CA LEU A 56 -2.79 -7.91 1.71
C LEU A 56 -1.91 -9.01 2.29
N ALA A 57 -1.03 -9.59 1.48
CA ALA A 57 -0.13 -10.67 1.89
C ALA A 57 0.80 -10.28 3.05
N LEU A 58 1.20 -9.00 3.16
CA LEU A 58 1.97 -8.49 4.31
C LEU A 58 1.23 -8.63 5.66
N ALA A 59 -0.11 -8.67 5.66
CA ALA A 59 -0.89 -8.90 6.88
C ALA A 59 -0.92 -10.37 7.31
N ASP A 60 -0.73 -11.27 6.35
CA ASP A 60 -1.01 -12.70 6.45
C ASP A 60 0.28 -13.54 6.28
N MET A 61 1.43 -13.00 6.70
CA MET A 61 2.71 -13.73 6.71
C MET A 61 2.55 -15.10 7.40
N ASP A 62 3.08 -16.14 6.76
CA ASP A 62 3.08 -17.52 7.23
C ASP A 62 4.10 -17.70 8.37
N VAL A 63 3.61 -17.43 9.59
CA VAL A 63 4.39 -17.52 10.83
C VAL A 63 4.83 -18.96 11.11
N ASP A 64 3.97 -19.94 10.80
CA ASP A 64 4.25 -21.35 11.06
C ASP A 64 5.38 -21.83 10.14
N ALA A 65 5.32 -21.51 8.84
CA ALA A 65 6.42 -21.81 7.91
C ALA A 65 7.73 -21.15 8.32
N LEU A 66 7.70 -19.90 8.79
CA LEU A 66 8.88 -19.20 9.28
C LEU A 66 9.53 -19.92 10.48
N ILE A 67 8.72 -20.30 11.46
CA ILE A 67 9.20 -21.00 12.66
C ILE A 67 9.73 -22.39 12.28
N ASP A 68 9.03 -23.14 11.43
CA ASP A 68 9.45 -24.48 11.00
C ASP A 68 10.76 -24.44 10.22
N ASN A 69 10.89 -23.50 9.27
CA ASN A 69 12.09 -23.38 8.44
C ASN A 69 13.31 -22.93 9.25
N LEU A 70 13.13 -22.07 10.24
CA LEU A 70 14.21 -21.58 11.10
C LEU A 70 14.40 -22.40 12.37
N GLY A 71 13.51 -23.33 12.69
CA GLY A 71 13.54 -24.10 13.94
C GLY A 71 14.82 -24.93 14.13
N HIS A 72 15.52 -25.25 13.03
CA HIS A 72 16.83 -25.91 13.11
C HIS A 72 17.93 -25.07 13.77
N PHE A 73 17.76 -23.75 13.87
CA PHE A 73 18.64 -22.86 14.65
C PHE A 73 18.39 -22.96 16.16
N MET A 74 17.28 -23.57 16.59
CA MET A 74 17.04 -23.92 18.00
C MET A 74 17.87 -25.16 18.35
N GLY A 75 19.15 -24.96 18.65
CA GLY A 75 20.04 -26.04 19.10
C GLY A 75 19.46 -26.80 20.30
N SER A 76 19.82 -28.09 20.43
CA SER A 76 19.44 -28.90 21.59
C SER A 76 20.11 -28.37 22.85
N TYR A 77 19.34 -28.24 23.94
CA TYR A 77 19.82 -27.80 25.25
C TYR A 77 20.98 -28.65 25.82
N GLY A 78 21.26 -29.83 25.24
CA GLY A 78 22.33 -30.74 25.65
C GLY A 78 23.48 -30.93 24.65
N ALA A 79 23.65 -30.05 23.65
CA ALA A 79 24.75 -30.15 22.68
C ALA A 79 26.13 -29.87 23.35
N GLU A 80 27.19 -30.58 22.95
CA GLU A 80 28.53 -30.42 23.55
C GLU A 80 29.22 -29.09 23.16
N ASP A 81 28.83 -28.47 22.04
CA ASP A 81 29.30 -27.15 21.57
C ASP A 81 28.46 -25.96 22.13
N TRP A 82 27.83 -26.17 23.29
CA TRP A 82 26.94 -25.21 23.92
C TRP A 82 27.64 -23.92 24.34
N SER A 83 27.11 -22.78 23.89
CA SER A 83 27.50 -21.42 24.30
C SER A 83 26.27 -20.52 24.42
N ASP A 84 26.31 -19.52 25.30
CA ASP A 84 25.23 -18.52 25.43
C ASP A 84 24.91 -17.82 24.09
N SER A 85 25.87 -17.71 23.17
CA SER A 85 25.65 -17.17 21.83
C SER A 85 24.72 -18.02 20.96
N GLY A 86 24.75 -19.35 21.09
CA GLY A 86 23.89 -20.26 20.31
C GLY A 86 22.42 -20.23 20.76
N HIS A 87 22.10 -19.60 21.90
CA HIS A 87 20.72 -19.40 22.36
C HIS A 87 19.95 -18.32 21.60
N HIS A 88 20.65 -17.47 20.83
CA HIS A 88 20.04 -16.36 20.09
C HIS A 88 20.11 -16.52 18.57
N ASP A 89 20.66 -17.62 18.05
CA ASP A 89 20.77 -17.85 16.60
C ASP A 89 19.39 -17.90 15.94
N PHE A 90 18.42 -18.57 16.57
CA PHE A 90 17.04 -18.62 16.07
C PHE A 90 16.39 -17.24 16.02
N GLN A 91 16.43 -16.49 17.12
CA GLN A 91 15.86 -15.14 17.22
C GLN A 91 16.56 -14.19 16.25
N TYR A 92 17.87 -14.33 16.07
CA TYR A 92 18.65 -13.53 15.11
C TYR A 92 18.21 -13.79 13.67
N GLU A 93 18.00 -15.05 13.29
CA GLU A 93 17.53 -15.38 11.94
C GLU A 93 16.08 -14.94 11.70
N VAL A 94 15.20 -15.11 12.69
CA VAL A 94 13.83 -14.56 12.65
C VAL A 94 13.88 -13.03 12.48
N GLN A 95 14.73 -12.35 13.24
CA GLN A 95 14.93 -10.90 13.14
C GLN A 95 15.44 -10.47 11.75
N ASN A 96 16.31 -11.27 11.12
CA ASN A 96 16.81 -11.00 9.77
C ASN A 96 15.69 -11.11 8.73
N VAL A 97 14.85 -12.15 8.79
CA VAL A 97 13.71 -12.32 7.89
C VAL A 97 12.72 -11.16 8.08
N VAL A 98 12.31 -10.88 9.33
CA VAL A 98 11.42 -9.77 9.65
C VAL A 98 11.96 -8.43 9.14
N LYS A 99 13.26 -8.17 9.32
CA LYS A 99 13.90 -6.94 8.82
C LYS A 99 13.90 -6.85 7.30
N ARG A 100 14.12 -7.97 6.60
CA ARG A 100 14.06 -8.04 5.13
C ARG A 100 12.64 -7.79 4.61
N LEU A 101 11.63 -8.43 5.20
CA LEU A 101 10.23 -8.29 4.80
C LEU A 101 9.62 -6.93 5.16
N SER A 102 10.15 -6.24 6.16
CA SER A 102 9.69 -4.90 6.57
C SER A 102 10.54 -3.79 5.94
N ALA A 103 11.62 -3.38 6.59
CA ALA A 103 12.46 -2.27 6.17
C ALA A 103 13.18 -2.53 4.84
N GLY A 104 13.63 -3.77 4.61
CA GLY A 104 14.29 -4.17 3.37
C GLY A 104 13.37 -4.01 2.16
N LEU A 105 12.17 -4.57 2.23
CA LEU A 105 11.17 -4.49 1.17
C LEU A 105 10.75 -3.03 0.90
N ARG A 106 10.49 -2.23 1.94
CA ARG A 106 10.19 -0.80 1.79
C ARG A 106 11.34 -0.02 1.14
N LEU A 107 12.59 -0.32 1.51
CA LEU A 107 13.76 0.29 0.88
C LEU A 107 13.83 -0.05 -0.61
N ARG A 108 13.67 -1.33 -0.97
CA ARG A 108 13.65 -1.77 -2.38
C ARG A 108 12.51 -1.10 -3.15
N PHE A 109 11.33 -0.99 -2.55
CA PHE A 109 10.18 -0.31 -3.13
C PHE A 109 10.49 1.15 -3.43
N ALA A 110 11.03 1.87 -2.45
CA ALA A 110 11.35 3.28 -2.60
C ALA A 110 12.49 3.53 -3.61
N GLU A 111 13.49 2.67 -3.67
CA GLU A 111 14.52 2.73 -4.72
C GLU A 111 13.96 2.45 -6.12
N TRP A 112 13.01 1.52 -6.23
CA TRP A 112 12.38 1.17 -7.51
C TRP A 112 11.51 2.30 -8.03
N ILE A 113 10.61 2.84 -7.20
CA ILE A 113 9.70 3.93 -7.59
C ILE A 113 10.51 5.13 -8.10
N ARG A 114 11.60 5.51 -7.42
CA ARG A 114 12.46 6.64 -7.81
C ARG A 114 13.17 6.46 -9.16
N LYS A 115 13.24 5.22 -9.67
CA LYS A 115 13.85 4.89 -10.98
C LYS A 115 12.82 4.81 -12.10
N LEU A 116 11.52 4.93 -11.80
CA LEU A 116 10.48 4.80 -12.80
C LEU A 116 10.54 5.95 -13.81
N PRO A 117 10.45 5.66 -15.13
CA PRO A 117 10.45 6.70 -16.15
C PRO A 117 9.11 7.44 -16.15
N ILE A 118 9.11 8.70 -15.74
CA ILE A 118 7.92 9.56 -15.80
C ILE A 118 7.86 10.26 -17.16
N PRO A 119 6.79 10.05 -17.96
CA PRO A 119 6.66 10.70 -19.25
C PRO A 119 6.44 12.21 -19.09
N SER A 120 7.07 12.99 -19.96
CA SER A 120 6.84 14.43 -20.07
C SER A 120 5.74 14.71 -21.10
N PRO A 121 5.26 15.95 -21.20
CA PRO A 121 4.31 16.33 -22.25
C PRO A 121 4.79 16.04 -23.68
N SER A 122 6.11 15.93 -23.91
CA SER A 122 6.68 15.62 -25.23
C SER A 122 6.90 14.13 -25.48
N THR A 123 6.95 13.30 -24.43
CA THR A 123 7.19 11.84 -24.57
C THR A 123 5.94 10.99 -24.30
N ALA A 124 4.91 11.56 -23.67
CA ALA A 124 3.67 10.86 -23.38
C ALA A 124 2.92 10.44 -24.65
N ARG A 125 2.50 9.17 -24.70
CA ARG A 125 1.71 8.62 -25.82
C ARG A 125 0.23 8.98 -25.74
N LYS A 126 -0.29 9.15 -24.53
CA LYS A 126 -1.68 9.47 -24.22
C LYS A 126 -1.73 10.47 -23.07
N ARG A 127 -2.75 11.32 -23.07
CA ARG A 127 -3.04 12.30 -22.02
C ARG A 127 -4.55 12.46 -21.89
N ILE A 128 -5.01 12.68 -20.66
CA ILE A 128 -6.38 13.05 -20.34
C ILE A 128 -6.60 14.49 -20.83
N ALA A 129 -7.50 14.66 -21.81
CA ALA A 129 -7.71 15.96 -22.45
C ALA A 129 -8.50 16.92 -21.55
N THR A 130 -9.38 16.38 -20.70
CA THR A 130 -10.34 17.14 -19.91
C THR A 130 -9.90 17.39 -18.46
N MET A 131 -8.66 17.04 -18.10
CA MET A 131 -8.21 17.18 -16.71
C MET A 131 -8.16 18.64 -16.26
N ASP A 132 -8.90 18.96 -15.20
CA ASP A 132 -8.85 20.28 -14.57
C ASP A 132 -7.64 20.38 -13.64
N THR A 133 -6.56 21.01 -14.12
CA THR A 133 -5.34 21.23 -13.31
C THR A 133 -5.54 22.21 -12.15
N GLY A 134 -6.68 22.91 -12.08
CA GLY A 134 -7.09 23.75 -10.96
C GLY A 134 -7.85 23.02 -9.85
N ALA A 135 -8.16 21.74 -10.06
CA ALA A 135 -8.86 20.87 -9.11
C ALA A 135 -8.01 20.49 -7.90
N VAL A 136 -8.57 19.65 -7.03
CA VAL A 136 -7.86 19.03 -5.90
C VAL A 136 -7.57 17.59 -6.24
N PHE A 137 -6.40 17.10 -5.86
CA PHE A 137 -5.93 15.76 -6.14
C PHE A 137 -5.58 15.05 -4.85
N PHE A 138 -6.15 13.86 -4.67
CA PHE A 138 -5.84 12.93 -3.59
C PHE A 138 -5.19 11.71 -4.23
N SER A 139 -3.88 11.56 -4.06
CA SER A 139 -3.07 10.59 -4.79
C SER A 139 -2.56 9.50 -3.86
N PHE A 140 -2.81 8.26 -4.25
CA PHE A 140 -2.21 7.05 -3.71
C PHE A 140 -0.93 6.65 -4.45
N ASN A 141 -0.68 7.26 -5.63
CA ASN A 141 0.55 7.04 -6.37
C ASN A 141 1.71 7.76 -5.71
N TYR A 142 2.89 7.17 -5.82
CA TYR A 142 4.14 7.72 -5.31
C TYR A 142 4.87 8.60 -6.33
N THR A 143 4.47 8.57 -7.60
CA THR A 143 5.17 9.25 -8.70
C THR A 143 4.70 10.69 -8.89
N SER A 144 5.52 11.52 -9.53
CA SER A 144 5.19 12.90 -9.86
C SER A 144 4.40 13.09 -11.15
N THR A 145 3.75 12.04 -11.68
CA THR A 145 3.06 12.07 -13.00
C THR A 145 2.11 13.26 -13.15
N LEU A 146 1.32 13.60 -12.12
CA LEU A 146 0.42 14.77 -12.14
C LEU A 146 1.18 16.09 -12.34
N GLY A 147 2.31 16.27 -11.66
CA GLY A 147 3.13 17.47 -11.78
C GLY A 147 3.87 17.51 -13.12
N THR A 148 4.59 16.44 -13.44
CA THR A 148 5.47 16.36 -14.61
C THR A 148 4.70 16.36 -15.94
N LEU A 149 3.62 15.58 -16.04
CA LEU A 149 2.88 15.44 -17.30
C LEU A 149 1.77 16.47 -17.48
N TYR A 150 1.14 16.92 -16.39
CA TYR A 150 -0.02 17.80 -16.46
C TYR A 150 0.21 19.20 -15.90
N GLY A 151 1.35 19.46 -15.26
CA GLY A 151 1.64 20.76 -14.66
C GLY A 151 0.74 21.08 -13.46
N VAL A 152 0.20 20.05 -12.80
CA VAL A 152 -0.57 20.24 -11.56
C VAL A 152 0.39 20.75 -10.49
N ARG A 153 0.02 21.84 -9.81
CA ARG A 153 0.85 22.43 -8.77
C ARG A 153 0.89 21.52 -7.53
N PRO A 154 2.05 21.36 -6.86
CA PRO A 154 2.16 20.52 -5.66
C PRO A 154 1.14 20.86 -4.57
N GLU A 155 0.83 22.14 -4.35
CA GLU A 155 -0.18 22.56 -3.36
C GLU A 155 -1.61 22.06 -3.62
N ARG A 156 -1.87 21.49 -4.80
CA ARG A 156 -3.16 20.90 -5.18
C ARG A 156 -3.20 19.39 -4.98
N ILE A 157 -2.07 18.76 -4.67
CA ILE A 157 -1.92 17.32 -4.59
C ILE A 157 -1.59 16.95 -3.15
N LEU A 158 -2.41 16.10 -2.56
CA LEU A 158 -2.03 15.35 -1.37
C LEU A 158 -1.59 13.96 -1.81
N PHE A 159 -0.32 13.64 -1.60
CA PHE A 159 0.23 12.29 -1.74
C PHE A 159 0.12 11.58 -0.39
N ILE A 160 -0.96 10.82 -0.18
CA ILE A 160 -1.28 10.28 1.15
C ILE A 160 -0.28 9.22 1.63
N HIS A 161 0.43 8.60 0.69
CA HIS A 161 1.48 7.60 0.95
C HIS A 161 2.89 8.12 0.64
N GLY A 162 3.04 9.45 0.53
CA GLY A 162 4.31 10.10 0.19
C GLY A 162 4.60 10.15 -1.32
N CYS A 163 5.57 10.97 -1.70
CA CYS A 163 6.02 11.18 -3.07
C CYS A 163 7.52 10.90 -3.21
N ALA A 164 7.89 10.08 -4.19
CA ALA A 164 9.26 9.62 -4.39
C ALA A 164 10.24 10.72 -4.84
N ASP A 165 9.73 11.81 -5.40
CA ASP A 165 10.52 12.96 -5.85
C ASP A 165 10.86 13.92 -4.69
N LEU A 166 10.31 13.68 -3.49
CA LEU A 166 10.62 14.44 -2.28
C LEU A 166 11.63 13.64 -1.45
N ASP A 167 12.85 14.17 -1.33
CA ASP A 167 14.01 13.45 -0.76
C ASP A 167 13.79 12.98 0.69
N ASP A 168 12.98 13.71 1.47
CA ASP A 168 12.70 13.41 2.88
C ASP A 168 11.40 12.60 3.11
N ASP A 169 10.68 12.22 2.06
CA ASP A 169 9.37 11.58 2.18
C ASP A 169 9.50 10.07 2.34
N GLU A 170 8.91 9.54 3.42
CA GLU A 170 8.81 8.10 3.65
C GLU A 170 7.65 7.53 2.85
N LEU A 171 7.95 6.61 1.92
CA LEU A 171 6.90 5.97 1.12
C LEU A 171 6.17 4.93 1.95
N VAL A 172 4.87 5.13 2.13
CA VAL A 172 4.02 4.26 2.94
C VAL A 172 3.58 3.06 2.11
N LEU A 173 4.23 1.91 2.33
CA LEU A 173 3.84 0.61 1.79
C LEU A 173 3.46 -0.30 2.95
N GLY A 174 2.24 -0.84 2.95
CA GLY A 174 1.81 -1.69 4.05
C GLY A 174 0.34 -2.08 4.05
N HIS A 175 0.00 -3.01 4.94
CA HIS A 175 -1.35 -3.54 5.07
C HIS A 175 -2.24 -2.64 5.94
N ALA A 176 -3.55 -2.69 5.72
CA ALA A 176 -4.54 -1.94 6.49
C ALA A 176 -5.11 -2.77 7.64
N TRP A 177 -4.25 -3.08 8.59
CA TRP A 177 -4.60 -3.89 9.76
C TRP A 177 -5.88 -3.40 10.45
N HIS A 178 -6.74 -4.35 10.84
CA HIS A 178 -7.83 -4.08 11.76
C HIS A 178 -7.28 -4.22 13.20
N PRO A 179 -7.10 -3.14 13.98
CA PRO A 179 -6.37 -3.17 15.26
C PRO A 179 -6.97 -4.08 16.35
N GLN A 180 -8.13 -4.68 16.09
CA GLN A 180 -8.88 -5.54 17.00
C GLN A 180 -8.79 -7.03 16.65
N THR A 181 -8.11 -7.41 15.56
CA THR A 181 -8.15 -8.80 15.07
C THR A 181 -6.88 -9.60 15.31
N ARG A 182 -5.74 -8.96 15.57
CA ARG A 182 -4.49 -9.69 15.83
C ARG A 182 -4.10 -9.60 17.29
N THR A 183 -4.32 -10.71 17.98
CA THR A 183 -3.79 -10.98 19.31
C THR A 183 -2.30 -11.32 19.19
N SER A 184 -1.50 -10.95 20.20
CA SER A 184 -0.07 -11.31 20.22
C SER A 184 0.08 -12.83 20.08
N LEU A 185 1.13 -13.27 19.38
CA LEU A 185 1.46 -14.69 19.26
C LEU A 185 1.74 -15.35 20.64
N ASN A 186 2.08 -14.53 21.64
CA ASN A 186 2.33 -14.96 23.02
C ASN A 186 1.09 -14.90 23.93
N ASP A 187 -0.05 -14.37 23.48
CA ASP A 187 -1.31 -14.39 24.26
C ASP A 187 -2.03 -15.73 24.06
N ARG A 188 -1.53 -16.74 24.78
CA ARG A 188 -1.99 -18.13 24.74
C ARG A 188 -1.93 -18.79 26.13
N PRO A 189 -2.82 -19.75 26.42
CA PRO A 189 -2.97 -20.32 27.76
C PRO A 189 -1.78 -21.17 28.22
N ASP A 190 -0.99 -21.69 27.29
CA ASP A 190 0.18 -22.55 27.53
C ASP A 190 1.51 -21.78 27.53
N ILE A 191 1.48 -20.44 27.64
CA ILE A 191 2.68 -19.58 27.58
C ILE A 191 3.78 -19.98 28.58
N GLU A 192 3.42 -20.54 29.73
CA GLU A 192 4.37 -21.01 30.75
C GLU A 192 5.16 -22.26 30.32
N GLU A 193 4.68 -23.00 29.32
CA GLU A 193 5.30 -24.22 28.78
C GLU A 193 6.12 -23.95 27.51
N ILE A 194 6.06 -22.74 26.97
CA ILE A 194 6.73 -22.38 25.71
C ILE A 194 8.21 -22.12 25.94
N ASP A 195 9.04 -22.59 25.01
CA ASP A 195 10.46 -22.29 24.95
C ASP A 195 10.67 -20.76 24.89
N THR A 196 11.45 -20.20 25.80
CA THR A 196 11.70 -18.74 25.86
C THR A 196 12.23 -18.19 24.53
N ARG A 197 12.98 -18.98 23.76
CA ARG A 197 13.46 -18.57 22.41
C ARG A 197 12.31 -18.40 21.43
N LEU A 198 11.28 -19.23 21.54
CA LEU A 198 10.06 -19.10 20.73
C LEU A 198 9.23 -17.88 21.18
N MET A 199 9.16 -17.61 22.49
CA MET A 199 8.49 -16.41 23.00
C MET A 199 9.15 -15.13 22.46
N GLU A 200 10.49 -15.05 22.50
CA GLU A 200 11.23 -13.91 21.97
C GLU A 200 11.07 -13.77 20.44
N ALA A 201 11.09 -14.89 19.70
CA ALA A 201 10.84 -14.87 18.26
C ALA A 201 9.41 -14.39 17.93
N ASN A 202 8.41 -14.80 18.69
CA ASN A 202 7.04 -14.33 18.56
C ASN A 202 6.94 -12.81 18.75
N ASP A 203 7.64 -12.24 19.73
CA ASP A 203 7.67 -10.78 19.93
C ASP A 203 8.31 -10.05 18.74
N ILE A 204 9.38 -10.61 18.17
CA ILE A 204 10.01 -10.07 16.95
C ILE A 204 9.03 -10.10 15.77
N ILE A 205 8.27 -11.18 15.63
CA ILE A 205 7.26 -11.36 14.59
C ILE A 205 6.05 -10.43 14.82
N ASP A 206 5.59 -10.21 16.05
CA ASP A 206 4.57 -9.20 16.35
C ASP A 206 5.07 -7.78 15.99
N GLY A 207 6.37 -7.53 16.17
CA GLY A 207 7.06 -6.34 15.70
C GLY A 207 7.02 -6.16 14.17
N TYR A 208 7.11 -7.24 13.39
CA TYR A 208 7.00 -7.20 11.93
C TYR A 208 5.69 -6.56 11.50
N PHE A 209 4.56 -7.07 12.00
CA PHE A 209 3.26 -6.58 11.56
C PHE A 209 3.00 -5.14 12.02
N SER A 210 3.53 -4.76 13.19
CA SER A 210 3.51 -3.36 13.62
C SER A 210 4.32 -2.46 12.68
N ALA A 211 5.44 -2.96 12.15
CA ALA A 211 6.30 -2.23 11.24
C ALA A 211 5.79 -2.19 9.80
N THR A 212 4.94 -3.12 9.37
CA THR A 212 4.30 -3.15 8.03
C THR A 212 2.86 -2.63 8.03
N PHE A 213 2.35 -2.22 9.20
CA PHE A 213 1.04 -1.60 9.31
C PHE A 213 1.01 -0.20 8.70
N LYS A 214 0.07 0.00 7.77
CA LYS A 214 -0.31 1.30 7.25
C LYS A 214 -1.14 2.04 8.31
N ARG A 215 -0.52 3.03 8.96
CA ARG A 215 -1.14 3.86 10.02
C ARG A 215 -2.14 4.88 9.44
N SER A 216 -3.11 4.42 8.66
CA SER A 216 -4.03 5.27 7.89
C SER A 216 -4.77 6.28 8.77
N ALA A 217 -5.16 5.90 9.99
CA ALA A 217 -5.83 6.81 10.92
C ALA A 217 -4.93 8.01 11.32
N GLU A 218 -3.63 7.77 11.50
CA GLU A 218 -2.66 8.83 11.82
C GLU A 218 -2.36 9.70 10.60
N LEU A 219 -2.25 9.11 9.41
CA LEU A 219 -2.09 9.84 8.16
C LEU A 219 -3.30 10.73 7.88
N ILE A 220 -4.52 10.22 8.09
CA ILE A 220 -5.76 11.00 7.99
C ILE A 220 -5.73 12.18 8.98
N ALA A 221 -5.39 11.92 10.25
CA ALA A 221 -5.32 12.95 11.29
C ALA A 221 -4.25 14.02 10.99
N GLN A 222 -3.07 13.61 10.51
CA GLN A 222 -2.00 14.51 10.09
C GLN A 222 -2.44 15.43 8.95
N HIS A 223 -3.24 14.90 8.02
CA HIS A 223 -3.75 15.64 6.87
C HIS A 223 -5.19 16.14 7.04
N GLN A 224 -5.68 16.26 8.28
CA GLN A 224 -7.07 16.66 8.55
C GLN A 224 -7.44 17.99 7.85
N GLY A 225 -6.52 18.94 7.80
CA GLY A 225 -6.73 20.22 7.11
C GLY A 225 -7.01 20.09 5.60
N PHE A 226 -6.51 19.03 4.94
CA PHE A 226 -6.87 18.72 3.56
C PHE A 226 -8.33 18.25 3.47
N PHE A 227 -8.74 17.30 4.31
CA PHE A 227 -10.10 16.76 4.33
C PHE A 227 -11.12 17.86 4.66
N ASP A 228 -10.86 18.65 5.70
CA ASP A 228 -11.71 19.77 6.12
C ASP A 228 -11.86 20.84 5.04
N ALA A 229 -10.90 20.96 4.11
CA ALA A 229 -10.96 21.92 3.02
C ALA A 229 -11.88 21.49 1.86
N LEU A 230 -12.39 20.25 1.85
CA LEU A 230 -13.26 19.69 0.80
C LEU A 230 -14.72 20.16 0.92
N THR A 231 -14.93 21.47 1.09
CA THR A 231 -16.24 22.07 1.44
C THR A 231 -17.12 22.49 0.26
N ASP A 232 -16.61 22.39 -0.97
CA ASP A 232 -17.27 22.84 -2.20
C ASP A 232 -17.16 21.84 -3.37
N ILE A 233 -16.84 20.57 -3.06
CA ILE A 233 -16.77 19.49 -4.04
C ILE A 233 -18.15 19.19 -4.61
N LYS A 234 -18.24 19.06 -5.95
CA LYS A 234 -19.46 18.61 -6.64
C LYS A 234 -19.26 17.35 -7.48
N GLN A 235 -18.01 17.04 -7.80
CA GLN A 235 -17.64 15.91 -8.61
C GLN A 235 -16.39 15.25 -8.03
N VAL A 236 -16.40 13.93 -7.96
CA VAL A 236 -15.26 13.09 -7.63
C VAL A 236 -14.95 12.23 -8.86
N ILE A 237 -13.70 12.24 -9.31
CA ILE A 237 -13.25 11.42 -10.44
C ILE A 237 -12.15 10.49 -9.95
N VAL A 238 -12.42 9.19 -9.96
CA VAL A 238 -11.48 8.14 -9.57
C VAL A 238 -10.75 7.64 -10.81
N LEU A 239 -9.43 7.79 -10.82
CA LEU A 239 -8.55 7.42 -11.91
C LEU A 239 -7.57 6.33 -11.44
N GLY A 240 -7.82 5.09 -11.86
CA GLY A 240 -6.88 3.99 -11.69
C GLY A 240 -6.68 3.48 -10.26
N HIS A 241 -7.57 3.84 -9.34
CA HIS A 241 -7.57 3.26 -7.99
C HIS A 241 -8.24 1.88 -7.98
N SER A 242 -7.69 0.92 -7.23
CA SER A 242 -8.21 -0.45 -7.12
C SER A 242 -9.54 -0.51 -6.35
N LEU A 243 -9.76 0.46 -5.47
CA LEU A 243 -10.88 0.52 -4.50
C LEU A 243 -10.85 -0.65 -3.51
N SER A 244 -9.66 -1.22 -3.26
CA SER A 244 -9.48 -2.33 -2.33
C SER A 244 -9.78 -1.92 -0.89
N ASP A 245 -10.08 -2.92 -0.05
CA ASP A 245 -10.37 -2.70 1.36
C ASP A 245 -9.15 -2.16 2.14
N VAL A 246 -7.94 -2.33 1.61
CA VAL A 246 -6.69 -1.77 2.16
C VAL A 246 -6.79 -0.24 2.30
N ASP A 247 -7.37 0.44 1.32
CA ASP A 247 -7.45 1.91 1.32
C ASP A 247 -8.82 2.43 1.80
N ALA A 248 -9.69 1.55 2.29
CA ALA A 248 -11.06 1.91 2.66
C ALA A 248 -11.14 3.00 3.74
N ALA A 249 -10.17 3.06 4.65
CA ALA A 249 -10.11 4.10 5.69
C ALA A 249 -10.08 5.52 5.10
N TYR A 250 -9.36 5.73 4.00
CA TYR A 250 -9.27 7.04 3.35
C TYR A 250 -10.56 7.41 2.63
N PHE A 251 -11.21 6.44 1.97
CA PHE A 251 -12.52 6.69 1.34
C PHE A 251 -13.58 7.02 2.39
N ARG A 252 -13.57 6.36 3.55
CA ARG A 252 -14.46 6.71 4.66
C ARG A 252 -14.21 8.15 5.14
N ALA A 253 -12.95 8.54 5.34
CA ALA A 253 -12.59 9.92 5.71
C ALA A 253 -13.00 10.96 4.65
N LEU A 254 -12.89 10.62 3.36
CA LEU A 254 -13.41 11.46 2.27
C LEU A 254 -14.94 11.59 2.37
N LEU A 255 -15.67 10.50 2.62
CA LEU A 255 -17.13 10.47 2.67
C LEU A 255 -17.72 11.09 3.95
N GLU A 256 -16.95 11.22 5.03
CA GLU A 256 -17.33 12.03 6.19
C GLU A 256 -17.55 13.51 5.81
N GLN A 257 -16.88 13.98 4.75
CA GLN A 257 -17.11 15.31 4.20
C GLN A 257 -18.41 15.34 3.40
N ARG A 258 -19.44 15.98 3.95
CA ARG A 258 -20.79 16.02 3.36
C ARG A 258 -20.82 16.35 1.87
N ARG A 259 -20.00 17.30 1.40
CA ARG A 259 -19.97 17.67 -0.03
C ARG A 259 -19.38 16.59 -0.92
N VAL A 260 -18.45 15.80 -0.42
CA VAL A 260 -17.87 14.67 -1.14
C VAL A 260 -18.87 13.52 -1.19
N ALA A 261 -19.58 13.24 -0.10
CA ALA A 261 -20.67 12.26 -0.07
C ALA A 261 -21.83 12.62 -1.03
N ASP A 262 -22.18 13.92 -1.10
CA ASP A 262 -23.24 14.41 -1.99
C ASP A 262 -22.79 14.60 -3.45
N ALA A 263 -21.49 14.46 -3.76
CA ALA A 263 -20.93 14.70 -5.10
C ALA A 263 -21.38 13.65 -6.13
N GLN A 264 -21.21 13.96 -7.41
CA GLN A 264 -21.29 12.98 -8.49
C GLN A 264 -19.95 12.27 -8.63
N TRP A 265 -19.95 10.94 -8.60
CA TRP A 265 -18.78 10.10 -8.71
C TRP A 265 -18.65 9.54 -10.12
N GLN A 266 -17.46 9.68 -10.70
CA GLN A 266 -17.09 9.04 -11.95
C GLN A 266 -15.88 8.14 -11.73
N VAL A 267 -15.94 6.91 -12.25
CA VAL A 267 -14.83 5.96 -12.15
C VAL A 267 -14.33 5.60 -13.53
N ALA A 268 -13.03 5.83 -13.75
CA ALA A 268 -12.39 5.47 -15.00
C ALA A 268 -12.31 3.94 -15.15
N CYS A 269 -12.83 3.45 -16.27
CA CYS A 269 -12.82 2.05 -16.66
C CYS A 269 -12.06 1.88 -17.97
N CYS A 270 -11.25 0.84 -18.08
CA CYS A 270 -10.60 0.47 -19.33
C CYS A 270 -11.65 -0.08 -20.31
N PHE A 271 -12.59 -0.86 -19.77
CA PHE A 271 -13.69 -1.45 -20.52
C PHE A 271 -15.01 -1.30 -19.74
N PRO A 272 -16.17 -1.19 -20.42
CA PRO A 272 -17.47 -1.09 -19.75
C PRO A 272 -17.79 -2.25 -18.79
N GLU A 273 -17.23 -3.44 -19.05
CA GLU A 273 -17.44 -4.68 -18.31
C GLU A 273 -16.85 -4.65 -16.90
N GLU A 274 -15.91 -3.73 -16.61
CA GLU A 274 -15.35 -3.54 -15.27
C GLU A 274 -16.30 -2.82 -14.30
N TRP A 275 -17.31 -2.12 -14.84
CA TRP A 275 -18.17 -1.25 -14.04
C TRP A 275 -18.96 -1.97 -12.94
N PRO A 276 -19.58 -3.14 -13.17
CA PRO A 276 -20.36 -3.82 -12.13
C PRO A 276 -19.56 -4.07 -10.85
N GLU A 277 -18.32 -4.57 -10.98
CA GLU A 277 -17.42 -4.86 -9.87
C GLU A 277 -16.97 -3.57 -9.16
N LYS A 278 -16.51 -2.56 -9.91
CA LYS A 278 -16.10 -1.27 -9.35
C LYS A 278 -17.25 -0.57 -8.63
N ARG A 279 -18.47 -0.68 -9.15
CA ARG A 279 -19.68 -0.15 -8.52
C ARG A 279 -19.95 -0.84 -7.18
N GLU A 280 -19.79 -2.16 -7.10
CA GLU A 280 -19.94 -2.90 -5.85
C GLU A 280 -18.89 -2.49 -4.80
N LEU A 281 -17.62 -2.34 -5.21
CA LEU A 281 -16.55 -1.81 -4.37
C LEU A 281 -16.88 -0.40 -3.84
N LEU A 282 -17.30 0.52 -4.70
CA LEU A 282 -17.71 1.87 -4.27
C LEU A 282 -18.86 1.85 -3.26
N VAL A 283 -19.85 0.98 -3.46
CA VAL A 283 -20.97 0.84 -2.53
C VAL A 283 -20.50 0.32 -1.18
N ARG A 284 -19.60 -0.67 -1.16
CA ARG A 284 -18.98 -1.17 0.08
C ARG A 284 -18.20 -0.08 0.83
N LEU A 285 -17.57 0.84 0.10
CA LEU A 285 -16.88 2.00 0.67
C LEU A 285 -17.84 3.07 1.21
N GLY A 286 -19.14 3.01 0.87
CA GLY A 286 -20.18 3.92 1.36
C GLY A 286 -20.66 4.96 0.35
N VAL A 287 -20.28 4.84 -0.93
CA VAL A 287 -20.75 5.75 -1.99
C VAL A 287 -22.17 5.39 -2.42
N ASP A 288 -23.04 6.40 -2.56
CA ASP A 288 -24.39 6.23 -3.09
C ASP A 288 -24.34 5.75 -4.56
N PRO A 289 -24.85 4.54 -4.88
CA PRO A 289 -24.77 3.99 -6.23
C PRO A 289 -25.56 4.79 -7.27
N THR A 290 -26.49 5.65 -6.86
CA THR A 290 -27.25 6.53 -7.78
C THR A 290 -26.45 7.75 -8.23
N ARG A 291 -25.34 8.04 -7.55
CA ARG A 291 -24.43 9.15 -7.84
C ARG A 291 -23.15 8.70 -8.54
N ALA A 292 -22.97 7.40 -8.73
CA ALA A 292 -21.77 6.82 -9.30
C ALA A 292 -22.02 6.36 -10.74
N THR A 293 -21.14 6.75 -11.66
CA THR A 293 -21.21 6.39 -13.08
C THR A 293 -19.84 5.98 -13.62
N PRO A 294 -19.76 5.08 -14.59
CA PRO A 294 -18.50 4.76 -15.25
C PRO A 294 -18.15 5.84 -16.29
N VAL A 295 -16.87 6.02 -16.54
CA VAL A 295 -16.35 6.78 -17.67
C VAL A 295 -15.21 5.99 -18.30
N LEU A 296 -15.14 5.92 -19.63
CA LEU A 296 -14.03 5.25 -20.29
C LEU A 296 -12.79 6.14 -20.29
N TRP A 297 -11.62 5.55 -20.08
CA TRP A 297 -10.36 6.30 -20.11
C TRP A 297 -10.15 7.12 -21.39
N ASP A 298 -10.50 6.58 -22.55
CA ASP A 298 -10.33 7.28 -23.83
C ASP A 298 -11.35 8.43 -24.02
N ALA A 299 -12.35 8.55 -23.14
CA ALA A 299 -13.32 9.66 -23.14
C ALA A 299 -12.93 10.81 -22.19
N LEU A 300 -11.82 10.66 -21.45
CA LEU A 300 -11.31 11.64 -20.48
C LEU A 300 -10.26 12.57 -21.11
#